data_AF-A0A225UUY9-F1
#
_entry.id   AF-A0A225UUY9-F1
#
_cell.length_a   1.000
_cell.length_b   1.000
_cell.length_c   1.000
_cell.angle_alpha   90.00
_cell.angle_beta   90.00
_cell.angle_gamma   90.00
#
_symmetry.space_group_name_H-M   'P 1'
#
loop_
_entity.id
_entity.type
_entity.pdbx_description
1 polymer ?
#
loop_
_entity_poly.entity_id
_entity_poly.type
_entity_poly.pdbx_seq_one_letter_code
_entity_poly.pdbx_strand_id
1 'polypeptide(L)'
;MKWLRSAEMEYISLIVNEDAAHDCVQKLGDLGVLEFTDLNPELTPFQRRYVNYVKRCDEMERKLRYFEVELAKFSISPKPAGSIEQFLAGSADIRYGSQDTATRALDTLERLLEDKEQELLQLNSMHEKLTREYNERKELQEIISRAGEFFEIEST
;
A
#
# COMPACT_ATOMS: atom_id res chain seq x y z
N MET A 1 32.67 21.06 -20.90
CA MET A 1 32.31 19.71 -20.41
C MET A 1 33.40 19.20 -19.47
N LYS A 2 33.13 19.13 -18.17
CA LYS A 2 33.99 18.45 -17.17
C LYS A 2 33.47 17.00 -17.04
N TRP A 3 33.92 16.10 -17.90
CA TRP A 3 33.44 14.71 -17.94
C TRP A 3 34.38 13.72 -17.23
N LEU A 4 35.57 14.18 -16.83
CA LEU A 4 36.63 13.33 -16.26
C LEU A 4 36.80 13.47 -14.73
N ARG A 5 36.06 14.38 -14.09
CA ARG A 5 36.12 14.65 -12.64
C ARG A 5 34.71 14.84 -12.10
N SER A 6 34.53 14.53 -10.81
CA SER A 6 33.28 14.77 -10.10
C SER A 6 32.84 16.24 -10.20
N ALA A 7 31.54 16.47 -10.12
CA ALA A 7 30.99 17.81 -10.00
C ALA A 7 31.51 18.48 -8.71
N GLU A 8 31.64 19.81 -8.76
CA GLU A 8 31.94 20.61 -7.58
C GLU A 8 30.69 20.64 -6.69
N MET A 9 30.85 20.28 -5.42
CA MET A 9 29.76 20.19 -4.45
C MET A 9 29.96 21.26 -3.37
N GLU A 10 28.87 21.85 -2.91
CA GLU A 10 28.87 22.83 -1.82
C GLU A 10 27.98 22.33 -0.69
N TYR A 11 28.45 22.50 0.56
CA TYR A 11 27.69 22.16 1.75
C TYR A 11 26.93 23.38 2.25
N ILE A 12 25.60 23.32 2.23
CA ILE A 12 24.73 24.41 2.64
C ILE A 12 23.97 24.05 3.92
N SER A 13 23.72 25.05 4.77
CA SER A 13 22.83 24.92 5.93
C SER A 13 21.52 25.63 5.64
N LEU A 14 20.42 24.88 5.65
CA LEU A 14 19.09 25.39 5.38
C LEU A 14 18.31 25.55 6.69
N ILE A 15 17.92 26.79 7.00
CA ILE A 15 17.06 27.10 8.15
C ILE A 15 15.63 27.25 7.63
N VAL A 16 14.73 26.38 8.09
CA VAL A 16 13.32 26.35 7.64
C VAL A 16 12.41 26.54 8.83
N ASN A 17 11.36 27.35 8.67
CA ASN A 17 10.29 27.42 9.67
C ASN A 17 9.47 26.12 9.65
N GLU A 18 9.04 25.65 10.80
CA GLU A 18 8.31 24.39 10.94
C GLU A 18 7.04 24.35 10.07
N ASP A 19 6.28 25.46 10.07
CA ASP A 19 5.03 25.57 9.30
C ASP A 19 5.23 25.47 7.78
N ALA A 20 6.44 25.79 7.30
CA ALA A 20 6.78 25.74 5.87
C ALA A 20 7.66 24.54 5.52
N ALA A 21 8.03 23.70 6.50
CA ALA A 21 8.98 22.62 6.31
C ALA A 21 8.49 21.59 5.28
N HIS A 22 7.21 21.23 5.34
CA HIS A 22 6.59 20.28 4.40
C HIS A 22 6.70 20.76 2.95
N ASP A 23 6.26 21.99 2.68
CA ASP A 23 6.24 22.58 1.33
C ASP A 23 7.66 22.83 0.80
N CYS A 24 8.58 23.25 1.68
CA CYS A 24 9.98 23.43 1.32
C CYS A 24 10.62 22.10 0.91
N VAL A 25 10.45 21.04 1.71
CA VAL A 25 11.01 19.72 1.39
C VAL A 25 10.42 19.16 0.10
N GLN A 26 9.12 19.35 -0.13
CA GLN A 26 8.48 18.94 -1.37
C GLN A 26 9.09 19.62 -2.60
N LYS A 27 9.22 20.95 -2.58
CA LYS A 27 9.83 21.71 -3.69
C LYS A 27 11.29 21.34 -3.92
N LEU A 28 12.04 21.09 -2.84
CA LEU A 28 13.43 20.64 -2.93
C LEU A 28 13.54 19.22 -3.52
N GLY A 29 12.59 18.35 -3.18
CA GLY A 29 12.46 17.01 -3.78
C GLY A 29 12.18 17.06 -5.28
N ASP A 30 11.29 17.96 -5.71
CA ASP A 30 10.98 18.17 -7.13
C ASP A 30 12.21 18.65 -7.94
N LEU A 31 13.10 19.43 -7.32
CA LEU A 31 14.34 19.88 -7.95
C LEU A 31 15.37 18.74 -8.10
N GLY A 32 15.45 17.82 -7.13
CA GLY A 32 16.32 16.65 -7.19
C GLY A 32 17.83 16.95 -7.19
N VAL A 33 18.25 18.11 -6.70
CA VAL A 33 19.65 18.58 -6.72
C VAL A 33 20.35 18.55 -5.35
N LEU A 34 19.68 18.05 -4.31
CA LEU A 34 20.16 18.09 -2.93
C LEU A 34 20.30 16.68 -2.36
N GLU A 35 21.37 16.47 -1.60
CA GLU A 35 21.58 15.28 -0.77
C GLU A 35 21.54 15.70 0.70
N PHE A 36 20.63 15.11 1.48
CA PHE A 36 20.49 15.41 2.90
C PHE A 36 21.44 14.56 3.74
N THR A 37 22.19 15.19 4.63
CA THR A 37 23.02 14.52 5.65
C THR A 37 22.25 14.39 6.95
N ASP A 38 22.32 13.22 7.62
CA ASP A 38 21.68 13.03 8.92
C ASP A 38 22.39 13.84 10.01
N LEU A 39 21.69 14.85 10.53
CA LEU A 39 22.18 15.70 11.62
C LEU A 39 22.05 15.02 13.00
N ASN A 40 21.19 14.01 13.14
CA ASN A 40 20.87 13.37 14.42
C ASN A 40 21.15 11.85 14.40
N PRO A 41 22.40 11.41 14.11
CA PRO A 41 22.75 10.00 14.05
C PRO A 41 22.67 9.27 15.40
N GLU A 42 22.75 10.00 16.52
CA GLU A 42 22.66 9.48 17.88
C GLU A 42 21.24 9.12 18.31
N LEU A 43 20.22 9.67 17.64
CA LEU A 43 18.82 9.41 17.96
C LEU A 43 18.37 8.07 17.37
N THR A 44 17.82 7.22 18.25
CA THR A 44 17.17 5.98 17.81
C THR A 44 15.96 6.31 16.91
N PRO A 45 15.60 5.43 15.95
CA PRO A 45 14.48 5.68 15.04
C PRO A 45 13.15 6.03 15.75
N PHE A 46 12.92 5.48 16.94
CA PHE A 46 11.71 5.71 17.74
C PHE A 46 11.66 7.07 18.42
N GLN A 47 12.81 7.71 18.64
CA GLN A 47 12.91 9.03 19.28
C GLN A 47 12.86 10.17 18.26
N ARG A 48 12.85 9.85 16.95
CA ARG A 48 12.80 10.85 15.88
C ARG A 48 11.42 11.50 15.78
N ARG A 49 11.40 12.82 15.58
CA ARG A 49 10.19 13.67 15.61
C ARG A 49 9.04 13.19 14.71
N TYR A 50 9.35 12.74 13.50
CA TYR A 50 8.34 12.38 12.48
C TYR A 50 8.05 10.87 12.38
N VAL A 51 8.50 10.06 13.34
CA VAL A 51 8.37 8.59 13.29
C VAL A 51 6.93 8.11 13.15
N ASN A 52 5.97 8.82 13.75
CA ASN A 52 4.55 8.43 13.68
C ASN A 52 4.00 8.54 12.26
N TYR A 53 4.40 9.56 11.49
CA TYR A 53 4.00 9.70 10.09
C TYR A 53 4.60 8.59 9.21
N VAL A 54 5.87 8.22 9.46
CA VAL A 54 6.52 7.11 8.76
C VAL A 54 5.80 5.79 9.05
N LYS A 55 5.46 5.52 10.31
CA LYS A 55 4.70 4.32 10.69
C LYS A 55 3.32 4.25 10.04
N ARG A 56 2.61 5.38 9.93
CA ARG A 56 1.32 5.44 9.24
C ARG A 56 1.46 5.05 7.76
N CYS A 57 2.48 5.56 7.08
CA CYS A 57 2.75 5.21 5.69
C CYS A 57 3.13 3.72 5.54
N ASP A 58 3.94 3.18 6.45
CA ASP A 58 4.34 1.76 6.44
C ASP A 58 3.12 0.82 6.63
N GLU A 59 2.19 1.18 7.53
CA GLU A 59 0.93 0.42 7.66
C GLU A 59 0.05 0.51 6.40
N MET A 60 -0.03 1.67 5.75
CA MET A 60 -0.74 1.80 4.47
C MET A 60 -0.08 0.95 3.37
N GLU A 61 1.25 0.93 3.31
CA GLU A 61 2.00 0.07 2.39
C GLU A 61 1.74 -1.42 2.67
N ARG A 62 1.67 -1.82 3.95
CA ARG A 62 1.30 -3.19 4.34
C ARG A 62 -0.07 -3.58 3.78
N LYS A 63 -1.06 -2.69 3.84
CA LYS A 63 -2.41 -2.92 3.27
C LYS A 63 -2.37 -3.05 1.75
N LEU A 64 -1.59 -2.21 1.07
CA LEU A 64 -1.41 -2.30 -0.39
C LEU A 64 -0.77 -3.62 -0.81
N ARG A 65 0.28 -4.08 -0.11
CA ARG A 65 0.91 -5.40 -0.36
C ARG A 65 -0.08 -6.54 -0.17
N TYR A 66 -0.97 -6.45 0.83
CA TYR A 66 -2.05 -7.42 1.01
C TYR A 66 -2.99 -7.47 -0.21
N PHE A 67 -3.36 -6.31 -0.77
CA PHE A 67 -4.20 -6.26 -1.98
C PHE A 67 -3.51 -6.87 -3.20
N GLU A 68 -2.21 -6.64 -3.39
CA GLU A 68 -1.45 -7.25 -4.48
C GLU A 68 -1.45 -8.78 -4.38
N VAL A 69 -1.28 -9.31 -3.17
CA VAL A 69 -1.32 -10.76 -2.91
C VAL A 69 -2.71 -11.33 -3.20
N GLU A 70 -3.78 -10.67 -2.77
CA GLU A 70 -5.15 -11.10 -3.05
C GLU A 70 -5.46 -11.06 -4.56
N LEU A 71 -5.07 -9.98 -5.26
CA LEU A 71 -5.25 -9.87 -6.71
C LEU A 71 -4.50 -10.98 -7.46
N ALA A 72 -3.28 -11.32 -7.01
CA ALA A 72 -2.51 -12.42 -7.58
C ALA A 72 -3.21 -13.78 -7.41
N LYS A 73 -3.85 -14.05 -6.25
CA LYS A 73 -4.62 -15.28 -6.03
C LYS A 73 -5.77 -15.44 -7.03
N PHE A 74 -6.45 -14.35 -7.36
CA PHE A 74 -7.56 -14.35 -8.33
C PHE A 74 -7.10 -14.18 -9.78
N SER A 75 -5.78 -14.13 -10.04
CA SER A 75 -5.21 -13.86 -11.37
C SER A 75 -5.73 -12.55 -12.00
N ILE A 76 -6.08 -11.57 -11.17
CA ILE A 76 -6.56 -10.26 -11.62
C ILE A 76 -5.35 -9.35 -11.78
N SER A 77 -5.10 -8.91 -13.00
CA SER A 77 -4.08 -7.88 -13.25
C SER A 77 -4.62 -6.50 -12.86
N PRO A 78 -3.97 -5.76 -11.94
CA PRO A 78 -4.39 -4.41 -11.61
C PRO A 78 -4.33 -3.53 -12.86
N LYS A 79 -5.33 -2.65 -13.02
CA LYS A 79 -5.31 -1.67 -14.10
C LYS A 79 -4.14 -0.71 -13.85
N PRO A 80 -3.27 -0.45 -14.83
CA PRO A 80 -2.19 0.50 -14.66
C PRO A 80 -2.78 1.89 -14.38
N ALA A 81 -2.38 2.51 -13.27
CA ALA A 81 -2.88 3.81 -12.83
C ALA A 81 -2.35 5.01 -13.64
N GLY A 82 -1.74 4.75 -14.81
CA GLY A 82 -1.05 5.76 -15.63
C GLY A 82 0.39 6.01 -15.19
N SER A 83 1.00 7.06 -15.72
CA SER A 83 2.34 7.52 -15.31
C SER A 83 2.29 8.16 -13.92
N ILE A 84 3.34 7.97 -13.12
CA ILE A 84 3.54 8.67 -11.85
C ILE A 84 3.44 10.18 -12.05
N GLU A 85 3.97 10.70 -13.16
CA GLU A 85 3.91 12.12 -13.50
C GLU A 85 2.48 12.60 -13.71
N GLN A 86 1.60 11.76 -14.27
CA GLN A 86 0.20 12.10 -14.49
C GLN A 86 -0.61 12.06 -13.20
N PHE A 87 -0.30 11.11 -12.30
CA PHE A 87 -0.86 11.07 -10.97
C PHE A 87 -0.44 12.30 -10.15
N LEU A 88 0.85 12.64 -10.18
CA LEU A 88 1.36 13.85 -9.55
C LEU A 88 0.72 15.10 -10.17
N ALA A 89 0.65 15.20 -11.52
CA ALA A 89 -0.06 16.27 -12.25
C ALA A 89 -1.48 16.51 -11.73
N GLY A 90 -2.26 15.44 -11.55
CA GLY A 90 -3.64 15.49 -11.05
C GLY A 90 -3.78 15.80 -9.56
N SER A 91 -2.72 15.65 -8.76
CA SER A 91 -2.72 15.92 -7.32
C SER A 91 -2.22 17.32 -6.95
N ALA A 92 -2.35 18.30 -7.87
CA ALA A 92 -1.90 19.68 -7.66
C ALA A 92 -2.41 20.31 -6.35
N ASP A 93 -3.62 19.96 -5.90
CA ASP A 93 -4.19 20.42 -4.62
C ASP A 93 -3.39 19.94 -3.38
N ILE A 94 -2.71 18.80 -3.49
CA ILE A 94 -1.82 18.26 -2.45
C ILE A 94 -0.45 18.94 -2.53
N ARG A 95 -0.02 19.41 -3.71
CA ARG A 95 1.31 19.99 -3.93
C ARG A 95 1.46 21.46 -3.58
N TYR A 96 0.34 22.17 -3.48
CA TYR A 96 0.29 23.59 -3.08
C TYR A 96 -0.59 23.83 -1.84
N GLY A 97 -1.06 22.77 -1.19
CA GLY A 97 -1.89 22.87 0.01
C GLY A 97 -1.05 23.05 1.27
N SER A 98 -1.60 23.78 2.25
CA SER A 98 -1.10 23.84 3.63
C SER A 98 -0.79 22.43 4.17
N GLN A 99 0.08 22.32 5.19
CA GLN A 99 0.30 21.11 5.98
C GLN A 99 -1.01 20.40 6.40
N ASP A 100 -2.08 21.16 6.60
CA ASP A 100 -3.43 20.67 6.90
C ASP A 100 -4.07 19.88 5.73
N THR A 101 -3.75 20.23 4.49
CA THR A 101 -4.24 19.53 3.30
C THR A 101 -3.55 18.18 3.15
N ALA A 102 -2.24 18.13 3.34
CA ALA A 102 -1.47 16.89 3.26
C ALA A 102 -1.90 15.88 4.34
N THR A 103 -2.10 16.35 5.57
CA THR A 103 -2.60 15.52 6.68
C THR A 103 -4.01 15.00 6.42
N ARG A 104 -4.95 15.84 5.95
CA ARG A 104 -6.30 15.38 5.58
C ARG A 104 -6.29 14.38 4.44
N ALA A 105 -5.42 14.54 3.46
CA ALA A 105 -5.28 13.60 2.35
C ALA A 105 -4.81 12.23 2.87
N LEU A 106 -3.79 12.21 3.74
CA LEU A 106 -3.33 10.98 4.40
C LEU A 106 -4.43 10.32 5.22
N ASP A 107 -5.17 11.08 6.04
CA ASP A 107 -6.28 10.56 6.85
C ASP A 107 -7.37 9.90 5.97
N THR A 108 -7.66 10.53 4.82
CA THR A 108 -8.66 10.03 3.87
C THR A 108 -8.21 8.72 3.23
N LEU A 109 -6.95 8.65 2.79
CA LEU A 109 -6.37 7.45 2.20
C LEU A 109 -6.27 6.31 3.23
N GLU A 110 -5.87 6.61 4.46
CA GLU A 110 -5.77 5.64 5.55
C GLU A 110 -7.14 4.99 5.83
N ARG A 111 -8.19 5.80 5.97
CA ARG A 111 -9.57 5.30 6.15
C ARG A 111 -10.00 4.45 4.96
N LEU A 112 -9.79 4.92 3.74
CA LEU A 112 -10.20 4.19 2.53
C LEU A 112 -9.51 2.82 2.43
N LEU A 113 -8.20 2.76 2.72
CA LEU A 113 -7.47 1.49 2.72
C LEU A 113 -7.93 0.56 3.83
N GLU A 114 -8.25 1.09 5.02
CA GLU A 114 -8.78 0.30 6.12
C GLU A 114 -10.15 -0.29 5.80
N ASP A 115 -11.08 0.52 5.29
CA ASP A 115 -12.42 0.06 4.92
C ASP A 115 -12.32 -1.05 3.86
N LYS A 116 -11.45 -0.88 2.85
CA LYS A 116 -11.25 -1.90 1.80
C LYS A 116 -10.55 -3.16 2.29
N GLU A 117 -9.59 -3.05 3.22
CA GLU A 117 -8.98 -4.22 3.85
C GLU A 117 -10.02 -5.02 4.64
N GLN A 118 -10.86 -4.35 5.43
CA GLN A 118 -11.92 -5.01 6.19
C GLN A 118 -12.94 -5.69 5.28
N GLU A 119 -13.41 -5.01 4.23
CA GLU A 119 -14.30 -5.60 3.22
C GLU A 119 -13.70 -6.87 2.59
N LEU A 120 -12.42 -6.83 2.19
CA LEU A 120 -11.75 -7.98 1.57
C LEU A 120 -11.54 -9.13 2.53
N LEU A 121 -11.15 -8.86 3.78
CA LEU A 121 -11.01 -9.89 4.82
C LEU A 121 -12.34 -10.60 5.09
N GLN A 122 -13.43 -9.85 5.18
CA GLN A 122 -14.77 -10.42 5.34
C GLN A 122 -15.17 -11.25 4.14
N LEU A 123 -14.96 -10.74 2.92
CA LEU A 123 -15.29 -11.46 1.69
C LEU A 123 -14.51 -12.76 1.57
N ASN A 124 -13.21 -12.75 1.89
CA ASN A 124 -12.37 -13.94 1.85
C ASN A 124 -12.85 -14.98 2.88
N SER A 125 -13.15 -14.55 4.11
CA SER A 125 -13.73 -15.43 5.14
C SER A 125 -15.05 -16.07 4.70
N MET A 126 -15.93 -15.31 4.04
CA MET A 126 -17.19 -15.84 3.50
C MET A 126 -16.94 -16.81 2.34
N HIS A 127 -15.99 -16.50 1.46
CA HIS A 127 -15.63 -17.34 0.32
C HIS A 127 -15.07 -18.70 0.77
N GLU A 128 -14.19 -18.72 1.76
CA GLU A 128 -13.65 -19.96 2.34
C GLU A 128 -14.74 -20.83 2.97
N LYS A 129 -15.65 -20.22 3.76
CA LYS A 129 -16.79 -20.93 4.36
C LYS A 129 -17.69 -21.54 3.30
N LEU A 130 -18.06 -20.76 2.29
CA LEU A 130 -18.93 -21.22 1.21
C LEU A 130 -18.28 -22.35 0.41
N THR A 131 -16.98 -22.24 0.13
CA THR A 131 -16.22 -23.27 -0.59
C THR A 131 -16.16 -24.58 0.20
N ARG A 132 -15.97 -24.51 1.53
CA ARG A 132 -16.00 -25.68 2.41
C ARG A 132 -17.36 -26.37 2.39
N GLU A 133 -18.43 -25.63 2.65
CA GLU A 133 -19.81 -26.15 2.64
C GLU A 133 -20.20 -26.74 1.29
N TYR A 134 -19.77 -26.13 0.20
CA TYR A 134 -20.00 -26.64 -1.15
C TYR A 134 -19.28 -27.98 -1.37
N ASN A 135 -18.01 -28.07 -0.97
CA ASN A 135 -17.23 -29.30 -1.12
C ASN A 135 -17.80 -30.44 -0.27
N GLU A 136 -18.17 -30.18 0.98
CA GLU A 136 -18.80 -31.17 1.86
C GLU A 136 -20.10 -31.72 1.26
N ARG A 137 -20.96 -30.83 0.73
CA ARG A 137 -22.20 -31.26 0.06
C ARG A 137 -21.93 -32.07 -1.20
N LYS A 138 -20.93 -31.69 -1.98
CA LYS A 138 -20.53 -32.40 -3.20
C LYS A 138 -19.98 -33.79 -2.88
N GLU A 139 -19.16 -33.91 -1.83
CA GLU A 139 -18.65 -35.20 -1.34
C GLU A 139 -19.80 -36.11 -0.89
N LEU A 140 -20.75 -35.59 -0.11
CA LEU A 140 -21.93 -36.34 0.32
C LEU A 140 -22.78 -36.81 -0.88
N GLN A 141 -22.96 -35.95 -1.89
CA GLN A 141 -23.68 -36.31 -3.11
C GLN A 141 -22.99 -37.45 -3.86
N GLU A 142 -21.68 -37.39 -4.02
CA GLU A 142 -20.88 -38.44 -4.67
C GLU A 142 -20.92 -39.77 -3.89
N ILE A 143 -20.86 -39.71 -2.56
CA ILE A 143 -21.00 -40.90 -1.70
C ILE A 143 -22.36 -41.56 -1.92
N ILE A 144 -23.44 -40.77 -1.94
CA ILE A 144 -24.80 -41.30 -2.16
C ILE A 144 -24.92 -41.94 -3.55
N SER A 145 -24.37 -41.31 -4.59
CA SER A 145 -24.39 -41.86 -5.95
C SER A 145 -23.69 -43.21 -6.04
N ARG A 146 -22.47 -43.32 -5.49
CA ARG A 146 -21.69 -44.55 -5.52
C ARG A 146 -22.27 -45.65 -4.64
N ALA A 147 -22.82 -45.29 -3.48
CA ALA A 147 -23.51 -46.24 -2.62
C ALA A 147 -24.76 -46.80 -3.32
N GLY A 148 -25.54 -45.95 -4.02
CA GLY A 148 -26.69 -46.39 -4.82
C GLY A 148 -26.30 -47.42 -5.88
N GLU A 149 -25.25 -47.14 -6.67
CA GLU A 149 -24.72 -48.09 -7.66
C GLU A 149 -24.24 -49.40 -7.01
N PHE A 150 -23.54 -49.33 -5.88
CA PHE A 150 -23.07 -50.51 -5.16
C PHE A 150 -24.22 -51.42 -4.69
N PHE A 151 -25.29 -50.82 -4.14
CA PHE A 151 -26.45 -51.59 -3.66
C PHE A 151 -27.34 -52.11 -4.80
N GLU A 152 -27.35 -51.50 -5.99
CA GLU A 152 -28.03 -52.07 -7.16
C GLU A 152 -27.31 -53.32 -7.70
N ILE A 153 -25.97 -53.35 -7.66
CA ILE A 153 -25.16 -54.47 -8.17
C ILE A 153 -25.28 -55.75 -7.30
N GLU A 154 -25.46 -55.63 -5.99
CA GLU A 154 -25.66 -56.79 -5.10
C GLU A 154 -27.06 -57.44 -5.19
N SER A 155 -28.00 -56.82 -5.93
CA SER A 155 -29.40 -57.29 -6.02
C SER A 155 -29.71 -58.18 -7.23
N THR A 156 -28.70 -58.62 -7.99
CA THR A 156 -28.80 -59.59 -9.10
C THR A 156 -27.91 -60.80 -8.85
#